data_AF-A0A2K3MB38-F1
#
_entry.id   AF-A0A2K3MB38-F1
#
_cell.length_a   1.000
_cell.length_b   1.000
_cell.length_c   1.000
_cell.angle_alpha   90.00
_cell.angle_beta   90.00
_cell.angle_gamma   90.00
#
_symmetry.space_group_name_H-M   'P 1'
#
loop_
_entity.id
_entity.type
_entity.pdbx_description
1 polymer ?
#
loop_
_entity_poly.entity_id
_entity_poly.type
_entity_poly.pdbx_seq_one_letter_code
_entity_poly.pdbx_strand_id
1 'polypeptide(L)'
;MEKVEASRATMSTVAHKAPITIERKVPNDLDTKLPKPYMPRALVAPDSDNVNGTWGHKHNDMSVLQQHASFFDMDGDGIIYPWETFKGFGTLGFNVISSLICTIILHVALSYSTLPVRH
;
A
#
# COMPACT_ATOMS: atom_id res chain seq x y z
N MET A 1 43.21 12.27 -7.86
CA MET A 1 42.12 12.02 -8.84
C MET A 1 41.43 10.69 -8.59
N GLU A 2 42.19 9.61 -8.40
CA GLU A 2 41.69 8.24 -8.07
C GLU A 2 40.62 8.19 -6.96
N LYS A 3 40.82 8.91 -5.85
CA LYS A 3 39.87 8.93 -4.71
C LYS A 3 38.50 9.54 -5.06
N VAL A 4 38.47 10.49 -6.00
CA VAL A 4 37.24 11.17 -6.47
C VAL A 4 36.51 10.29 -7.47
N GLU A 5 37.25 9.60 -8.34
CA GLU A 5 36.69 8.67 -9.33
C GLU A 5 36.11 7.42 -8.67
N ALA A 6 36.80 6.86 -7.67
CA ALA A 6 36.27 5.77 -6.84
C ALA A 6 34.96 6.16 -6.15
N SER A 7 34.89 7.36 -5.55
CA SER A 7 33.67 7.87 -4.91
C SER A 7 32.50 8.05 -5.90
N ARG A 8 32.77 8.50 -7.14
CA ARG A 8 31.75 8.65 -8.18
C ARG A 8 31.23 7.31 -8.69
N ALA A 9 32.11 6.32 -8.84
CA ALA A 9 31.73 4.97 -9.20
C ALA A 9 30.86 4.31 -8.10
N THR A 10 31.17 4.55 -6.82
CA THR A 10 30.34 4.06 -5.69
C THR A 10 28.95 4.70 -5.64
N MET A 11 28.80 5.92 -6.16
CA MET A 11 27.53 6.66 -6.18
C MET A 11 26.80 6.59 -7.55
N SER A 12 27.24 5.71 -8.48
CA SER A 12 26.58 5.55 -9.77
C SER A 12 25.23 4.86 -9.60
N THR A 13 24.15 5.55 -9.97
CA THR A 13 22.78 4.99 -9.97
C THR A 13 22.46 4.20 -11.23
N VAL A 14 23.36 4.21 -12.23
CA VAL A 14 23.17 3.59 -13.54
C VAL A 14 24.12 2.41 -13.70
N ALA A 15 23.58 1.27 -14.13
CA ALA A 15 24.34 0.08 -14.46
C ALA A 15 24.39 -0.12 -15.99
N HIS A 16 25.56 0.04 -16.59
CA HIS A 16 25.72 -0.05 -18.06
C HIS A 16 25.30 -1.39 -18.68
N LYS A 17 25.34 -2.49 -17.90
CA LYS A 17 24.88 -3.81 -18.34
C LYS A 17 23.35 -4.00 -18.26
N ALA A 18 22.63 -3.06 -17.64
CA ALA A 18 21.18 -3.08 -17.48
C ALA A 18 20.58 -1.78 -18.06
N PRO A 19 20.28 -1.73 -19.37
CA PRO A 19 19.87 -0.50 -20.06
C PRO A 19 18.61 0.14 -19.48
N ILE A 20 17.73 -0.66 -18.85
CA ILE A 20 16.53 -0.15 -18.16
C ILE A 20 16.85 0.88 -17.06
N THR A 21 18.04 0.83 -16.45
CA THR A 21 18.49 1.81 -15.44
C THR A 21 18.90 3.15 -16.04
N ILE A 22 19.24 3.18 -17.33
CA ILE A 22 19.53 4.40 -18.09
C ILE A 22 18.22 5.09 -18.48
N GLU A 23 17.25 4.28 -18.91
CA GLU A 23 15.91 4.75 -19.30
C GLU A 23 15.11 5.25 -18.09
N ARG A 24 15.18 4.54 -16.95
CA ARG A 24 14.48 4.87 -15.70
C ARG A 24 15.45 5.42 -14.67
N LYS A 25 15.83 6.69 -14.85
CA LYS A 25 16.76 7.38 -13.93
C LYS A 25 16.13 7.54 -12.55
N VAL A 26 16.93 7.26 -11.52
CA VAL A 26 16.58 7.62 -10.14
C VAL A 26 16.54 9.14 -10.05
N PRO A 27 15.49 9.75 -9.47
CA PRO A 27 15.44 11.19 -9.36
C PRO A 27 16.44 11.69 -8.30
N ASN A 28 17.23 12.71 -8.66
CA ASN A 28 18.35 13.20 -7.86
C ASN A 28 17.94 14.26 -6.82
N ASP A 29 16.70 14.73 -6.86
CA ASP A 29 16.18 15.84 -6.04
C ASP A 29 15.33 15.34 -4.86
N LEU A 30 15.17 14.02 -4.68
CA LEU A 30 14.31 13.45 -3.64
C LEU A 30 14.72 13.89 -2.23
N ASP A 31 16.01 14.02 -1.94
CA ASP A 31 16.48 14.44 -0.62
C ASP A 31 16.04 15.86 -0.23
N THR A 32 15.74 16.70 -1.23
CA THR A 32 15.24 18.07 -0.99
C THR A 32 13.73 18.12 -0.76
N LYS A 33 12.99 17.16 -1.34
CA LYS A 33 11.52 17.12 -1.32
C LYS A 33 10.97 16.19 -0.24
N LEU A 34 11.65 15.07 0.02
CA LEU A 34 11.19 14.00 0.88
C LEU A 34 12.18 13.76 2.03
N PRO A 35 11.74 13.80 3.30
CA PRO A 35 12.61 13.45 4.41
C PRO A 35 12.87 11.93 4.40
N LYS A 36 14.15 11.54 4.34
CA LYS A 36 14.62 10.14 4.29
C LYS A 36 13.91 9.30 3.21
N PRO A 37 14.17 9.57 1.91
CA PRO A 37 13.48 8.88 0.81
C PRO A 37 13.71 7.36 0.78
N TYR A 38 14.83 6.92 1.35
CA TYR A 38 15.20 5.51 1.46
C TYR A 38 14.47 4.75 2.58
N MET A 39 13.77 5.45 3.48
CA MET A 39 13.12 4.83 4.63
C MET A 39 11.75 4.27 4.24
N PRO A 40 11.52 2.94 4.33
CA PRO A 40 10.20 2.38 4.09
C PRO A 40 9.23 2.86 5.18
N ARG A 41 8.04 3.28 4.77
CA ARG A 41 6.98 3.75 5.67
C ARG A 41 5.77 2.84 5.58
N ALA A 42 5.20 2.50 6.72
CA ALA A 42 4.06 1.57 6.80
C ALA A 42 2.70 2.27 6.68
N LEU A 43 2.58 3.50 7.21
CA LEU A 43 1.28 4.19 7.39
C LEU A 43 1.05 5.34 6.41
N VAL A 44 2.12 5.82 5.77
CA VAL A 44 2.09 6.98 4.89
C VAL A 44 2.83 6.60 3.62
N ALA A 45 2.22 6.86 2.47
CA ALA A 45 2.84 6.72 1.17
C ALA A 45 3.26 8.11 0.66
N PRO A 46 4.45 8.61 1.05
CA PRO A 46 4.90 9.91 0.61
C PRO A 46 5.30 9.88 -0.86
N ASP A 47 4.99 10.94 -1.58
CA ASP A 47 5.43 11.20 -2.95
C ASP A 47 6.04 12.60 -3.03
N SER A 48 6.80 12.88 -4.09
CA SER A 48 7.36 14.17 -4.43
C SER A 48 6.35 15.32 -4.38
N ASP A 49 5.09 15.07 -4.77
CA ASP A 49 4.00 16.05 -4.68
C ASP A 49 3.25 16.02 -3.34
N ASN A 50 3.33 14.90 -2.60
CA ASN A 50 2.56 14.65 -1.39
C ASN A 50 3.48 14.09 -0.28
N VAL A 51 4.31 14.95 0.31
CA VAL A 51 5.34 14.58 1.30
C VAL A 51 4.78 13.89 2.54
N ASN A 52 3.55 14.26 2.92
CA ASN A 52 2.83 13.71 4.07
C ASN A 52 1.81 12.62 3.69
N GLY A 53 1.85 12.12 2.45
CA GLY A 53 0.87 11.18 1.88
C GLY A 53 -0.43 11.85 1.47
N THR A 54 -1.44 11.02 1.19
CA THR A 54 -2.77 11.48 0.72
C THR A 54 -3.41 12.42 1.73
N TRP A 55 -3.82 13.61 1.27
CA TRP A 55 -4.42 14.62 2.13
C TRP A 55 -5.71 14.10 2.78
N GLY A 56 -5.85 14.32 4.09
CA GLY A 56 -7.01 13.87 4.85
C GLY A 56 -7.04 12.38 5.18
N HIS A 57 -6.05 11.59 4.75
CA HIS A 57 -5.94 10.19 5.14
C HIS A 57 -5.62 10.06 6.64
N LYS A 58 -6.48 9.36 7.37
CA LYS A 58 -6.27 9.02 8.78
C LYS A 58 -6.01 7.52 8.87
N HIS A 59 -4.80 7.16 9.27
CA HIS A 59 -4.41 5.76 9.43
C HIS A 59 -4.92 5.14 10.73
N ASN A 60 -5.40 5.94 11.69
CA ASN A 60 -5.92 5.52 13.01
C ASN A 60 -5.03 4.51 13.75
N ASP A 61 -3.71 4.64 13.60
CA ASP A 61 -2.69 3.68 14.09
C ASP A 61 -2.91 2.21 13.69
N MET A 62 -3.70 1.98 12.65
CA MET A 62 -3.95 0.66 12.08
C MET A 62 -2.93 0.36 11.00
N SER A 63 -2.44 -0.88 10.98
CA SER A 63 -1.68 -1.41 9.84
C SER A 63 -2.50 -1.34 8.55
N VAL A 64 -1.83 -1.36 7.39
CA VAL A 64 -2.52 -1.33 6.08
C VAL A 64 -3.53 -2.47 5.95
N LEU A 65 -3.21 -3.65 6.47
CA LEU A 65 -4.14 -4.79 6.46
C LEU A 65 -5.37 -4.54 7.35
N GLN A 66 -5.17 -3.96 8.54
CA GLN A 66 -6.28 -3.60 9.42
C GLN A 66 -7.14 -2.49 8.82
N GLN A 67 -6.55 -1.51 8.14
CA GLN A 67 -7.31 -0.49 7.40
C GLN A 67 -8.16 -1.12 6.29
N HIS A 68 -7.58 -2.09 5.57
CA HIS A 68 -8.31 -2.84 4.54
C HIS A 68 -9.49 -3.61 5.14
N ALA A 69 -9.30 -4.29 6.28
CA ALA A 69 -10.38 -4.98 6.97
C ALA A 69 -11.45 -4.00 7.50
N SER A 70 -11.05 -2.89 8.11
CA SER A 70 -11.94 -1.86 8.65
C SER A 70 -12.80 -1.15 7.60
N PHE A 71 -12.43 -1.25 6.32
CA PHE A 71 -13.25 -0.73 5.24
C PHE A 71 -14.53 -1.56 5.05
N PHE A 72 -14.43 -2.89 5.24
CA PHE A 72 -15.54 -3.81 5.05
C PHE A 72 -16.35 -4.05 6.34
N ASP A 73 -15.75 -3.84 7.50
CA ASP A 73 -16.41 -3.81 8.80
C ASP A 73 -17.09 -2.45 9.01
N MET A 74 -18.37 -2.36 8.63
CA MET A 74 -19.09 -1.08 8.59
C MET A 74 -19.64 -0.69 9.97
N ASP A 75 -19.91 -1.66 10.83
CA ASP A 75 -20.41 -1.43 12.19
C ASP A 75 -19.29 -1.36 13.24
N GLY A 76 -18.08 -1.82 12.90
CA GLY A 76 -16.88 -1.71 13.73
C GLY A 76 -16.83 -2.73 14.86
N ASP A 77 -17.56 -3.85 14.75
CA ASP A 77 -17.59 -4.91 15.76
C ASP A 77 -16.46 -5.93 15.61
N GLY A 78 -15.68 -5.82 14.53
CA GLY A 78 -14.56 -6.72 14.19
C GLY A 78 -14.98 -7.98 13.43
N ILE A 79 -16.25 -8.14 13.08
CA ILE A 79 -16.81 -9.26 12.32
C ILE A 79 -17.36 -8.73 11.00
N ILE A 80 -16.65 -9.05 9.92
CA ILE A 80 -17.12 -8.68 8.59
C ILE A 80 -18.22 -9.67 8.17
N TYR A 81 -19.43 -9.18 7.96
CA TYR A 81 -20.56 -9.99 7.50
C TYR A 81 -20.74 -9.97 5.96
N PRO A 82 -21.37 -11.00 5.37
CA PRO A 82 -21.59 -11.06 3.92
C PRO A 82 -22.29 -9.83 3.33
N TRP A 83 -23.29 -9.27 4.04
CA TRP A 83 -24.03 -8.10 3.54
C TRP A 83 -23.18 -6.82 3.56
N GLU A 84 -22.20 -6.71 4.45
CA GLU A 84 -21.27 -5.58 4.51
C GLU A 84 -20.26 -5.67 3.40
N THR A 85 -19.72 -6.87 3.16
CA THR A 85 -18.85 -7.13 2.01
C THR A 85 -19.56 -6.79 0.70
N PHE A 86 -20.82 -7.20 0.55
CA PHE A 86 -21.63 -6.87 -0.63
C PHE A 86 -21.83 -5.36 -0.81
N LYS A 87 -22.16 -4.63 0.26
CA LYS A 87 -22.29 -3.17 0.24
C LYS A 87 -20.94 -2.50 -0.05
N GLY A 88 -19.85 -2.98 0.54
CA GLY A 88 -18.48 -2.50 0.33
C GLY A 88 -18.07 -2.57 -1.14
N PHE A 89 -18.32 -3.70 -1.81
CA PHE A 89 -18.09 -3.79 -3.26
C PHE A 89 -18.97 -2.83 -4.06
N GLY A 90 -20.22 -2.60 -3.63
CA GLY A 90 -21.07 -1.56 -4.19
C GLY A 90 -20.46 -0.15 -4.07
N THR A 91 -19.86 0.19 -2.92
CA THR A 91 -19.19 1.50 -2.73
C THR A 91 -17.92 1.67 -3.57
N LEU A 92 -17.26 0.56 -3.92
CA LEU A 92 -16.12 0.55 -4.84
C LEU A 92 -16.54 0.69 -6.31
N GLY A 93 -17.84 0.67 -6.61
CA GLY A 93 -18.38 0.79 -7.96
C GLY A 93 -18.51 -0.53 -8.73
N PHE A 94 -18.44 -1.69 -8.05
CA PHE A 94 -18.70 -2.98 -8.69
C PHE A 94 -20.18 -3.20 -8.97
N ASN A 95 -20.49 -3.88 -10.08
CA ASN A 95 -21.86 -4.31 -10.40
C ASN A 95 -22.39 -5.29 -9.34
N VAL A 96 -23.72 -5.34 -9.18
CA VAL A 96 -24.42 -6.21 -8.21
C VAL A 96 -24.00 -7.69 -8.34
N ILE A 97 -23.92 -8.22 -9.56
CA ILE A 97 -23.53 -9.62 -9.81
C ILE A 97 -22.08 -9.88 -9.37
N SER A 98 -21.16 -8.98 -9.73
CA SER A 98 -19.75 -9.10 -9.33
C SER A 98 -19.61 -9.03 -7.81
N SER A 99 -20.33 -8.12 -7.17
CA SER A 99 -20.34 -7.95 -5.71
C SER A 99 -20.83 -9.21 -5.01
N LEU A 100 -21.87 -9.87 -5.54
CA LEU A 100 -22.39 -11.13 -5.00
C LEU A 100 -21.36 -12.26 -5.11
N ILE A 101 -20.74 -12.42 -6.29
CA ILE A 101 -19.73 -13.47 -6.52
C ILE A 101 -18.53 -13.26 -5.59
N CYS A 102 -18.00 -12.03 -5.50
CA CYS A 102 -16.87 -11.71 -4.63
C CYS A 102 -17.21 -11.96 -3.15
N THR A 103 -18.42 -11.60 -2.71
CA THR A 103 -18.89 -11.87 -1.35
C THR A 103 -18.87 -13.36 -1.04
N ILE A 104 -19.44 -14.20 -1.91
CA ILE A 104 -19.47 -15.65 -1.70
C ILE A 104 -18.04 -16.21 -1.64
N ILE A 105 -17.18 -15.84 -2.59
CA ILE A 105 -15.79 -16.34 -2.65
C ILE A 105 -15.02 -15.99 -1.37
N LEU A 106 -15.07 -14.72 -0.94
CA LEU A 106 -14.34 -14.27 0.24
C LEU A 106 -14.83 -14.95 1.51
N HIS A 107 -16.15 -15.04 1.71
CA HIS A 107 -16.71 -15.66 2.91
C HIS A 107 -16.48 -17.17 2.94
N VAL A 108 -16.61 -17.87 1.81
CA VAL A 108 -16.32 -19.31 1.76
C VAL A 108 -14.84 -19.60 1.98
N ALA A 109 -13.94 -18.81 1.36
CA ALA A 109 -12.50 -19.04 1.47
C ALA A 109 -11.93 -18.64 2.84
N LEU A 110 -12.44 -17.56 3.44
CA LEU A 110 -11.86 -16.98 4.65
C LEU A 110 -12.62 -17.34 5.94
N SER A 111 -13.88 -17.81 5.86
CA SER A 111 -14.72 -18.11 7.03
C SER A 111 -14.00 -18.94 8.09
N TYR A 112 -13.24 -19.96 7.70
CA TYR A 112 -12.51 -20.80 8.65
C TYR A 112 -11.27 -20.11 9.21
N SER A 113 -10.54 -19.36 8.38
CA SER A 113 -9.28 -18.71 8.77
C SER A 113 -9.49 -17.55 9.74
N THR A 114 -10.68 -16.94 9.74
CA THR A 114 -10.99 -15.74 10.54
C THR A 114 -11.91 -16.05 11.71
N LEU A 115 -12.10 -17.33 12.06
CA LEU A 115 -12.88 -17.69 13.25
C LEU A 115 -12.22 -17.14 14.52
N PRO A 116 -12.98 -16.54 15.44
CA PRO A 116 -12.44 -16.14 16.72
C PRO A 116 -11.95 -17.37 17.48
N VAL A 117 -10.72 -17.32 17.98
CA VAL A 117 -10.15 -18.39 18.79
C VAL A 117 -10.92 -18.46 20.10
N ARG A 118 -11.55 -19.60 20.36
CA ARG A 118 -12.24 -19.85 21.62
C ARG A 118 -11.19 -20.00 22.72
N HIS A 119 -11.07 -19.00 23.59
CA HIS A 119 -10.36 -19.09 24.87
C HIS A 119 -11.27 -19.67 25.95
#